data_AF-A0A918QQE9-F1
#
_entry.id   AF-A0A918QQE9-F1
#
_cell.length_a   1.000
_cell.length_b   1.000
_cell.length_c   1.000
_cell.angle_alpha   90.00
_cell.angle_beta   90.00
_cell.angle_gamma   90.00
#
_symmetry.space_group_name_H-M   'P 1'
#
loop_
_entity.id
_entity.type
_entity.pdbx_description
1 polymer ?
#
loop_
_entity_poly.entity_id
_entity_poly.type
_entity_poly.pdbx_seq_one_letter_code
_entity_poly.pdbx_strand_id
1 'polypeptide(L)'
;MRRTTGDAPTVHLWSLSEDVVVDQGAGGDALLLTSRWGQDRLDRPSPAVREALRRMELGPVLLGNAVSGTEELRLLTLPTLTRLSHLVVRTLGVDDLKGPLLSVFPLSPAAPFVLIRQPGERRVRLPRHVALTVPESGTGCVLESVDSTHRVVLHRPEAAWVAMMLAWPTTLAAASAALPLPPNVTEDIFGYLSAAGMVAPADEPADGPADGPAARSA
;
A
#
# COMPACT_ATOMS: atom_id res chain seq x y z
N MET A 1 11.87 -27.16 19.30
CA MET A 1 11.28 -25.87 19.71
C MET A 1 9.91 -25.74 19.06
N ARG A 2 8.84 -25.70 19.86
CA ARG A 2 7.47 -25.50 19.37
C ARG A 2 7.29 -24.00 19.08
N ARG A 3 6.98 -23.65 17.83
CA ARG A 3 6.50 -22.30 17.47
C ARG A 3 5.14 -22.10 18.14
N THR A 4 5.02 -21.03 18.92
CA THR A 4 3.77 -20.58 19.55
C THR A 4 2.74 -20.33 18.46
N THR A 5 1.60 -20.99 18.54
CA THR A 5 0.45 -20.79 17.66
C THR A 5 -0.14 -19.41 17.97
N GLY A 6 0.08 -18.42 17.12
CA GLY A 6 -0.50 -17.08 17.33
C GLY A 6 -0.01 -15.96 16.41
N ASP A 7 1.16 -16.11 15.78
CA ASP A 7 1.75 -15.08 14.92
C ASP A 7 2.13 -15.72 13.57
N ALA A 8 1.45 -15.34 12.49
CA ALA A 8 1.80 -15.79 11.14
C ALA A 8 2.64 -14.68 10.49
N PRO A 9 3.95 -14.87 10.26
CA PRO A 9 4.81 -13.78 9.82
C PRO A 9 4.31 -13.20 8.50
N THR A 10 4.03 -11.91 8.51
CA THR A 10 3.68 -11.12 7.34
C THR A 10 4.94 -10.70 6.59
N VAL A 11 4.80 -10.55 5.28
CA VAL A 11 5.89 -10.14 4.39
C VAL A 11 5.48 -8.89 3.61
N HIS A 12 6.35 -7.88 3.64
CA HIS A 12 6.15 -6.59 2.97
C HIS A 12 7.04 -6.50 1.73
N LEU A 13 6.43 -6.64 0.57
CA LEU A 13 7.11 -6.72 -0.71
C LEU A 13 6.98 -5.43 -1.51
N TRP A 14 8.03 -5.10 -2.24
CA TRP A 14 8.14 -3.92 -3.09
C TRP A 14 8.49 -4.39 -4.51
N SER A 15 7.78 -3.90 -5.52
CA SER A 15 8.15 -4.07 -6.93
C SER A 15 7.93 -2.75 -7.66
N LEU A 16 8.56 -2.58 -8.82
CA LEU A 16 8.18 -1.50 -9.71
C LEU A 16 6.81 -1.81 -10.33
N SER A 17 6.08 -0.76 -10.71
CA SER A 17 4.87 -0.90 -11.51
C SER A 17 5.23 -1.50 -12.87
N GLU A 18 4.32 -2.27 -13.46
CA GLU A 18 4.56 -3.01 -14.71
C GLU A 18 4.93 -2.12 -15.90
N ASP A 19 4.54 -0.85 -15.85
CA ASP A 19 4.82 0.16 -16.87
C ASP A 19 6.15 0.90 -16.66
N VAL A 20 6.92 0.54 -15.62
CA VAL A 20 8.19 1.18 -15.29
C VAL A 20 9.36 0.42 -15.88
N VAL A 21 10.18 1.11 -16.65
CA VAL A 21 11.44 0.59 -17.22
C VAL A 21 12.62 1.31 -16.61
N VAL A 22 13.68 0.57 -16.25
CA VAL A 22 14.90 1.14 -15.65
C VAL A 22 16.08 1.08 -16.62
N ASP A 23 16.50 2.24 -17.10
CA ASP A 23 17.65 2.37 -17.99
C ASP A 23 18.89 2.95 -17.28
N GLN A 24 20.06 2.51 -17.70
CA GLN A 24 21.32 3.18 -17.34
C GLN A 24 21.47 4.44 -18.19
N GLY A 25 21.63 5.59 -17.55
CA GLY A 25 21.89 6.84 -18.26
C GLY A 25 23.23 6.82 -19.00
N ALA A 26 23.38 7.69 -20.01
CA ALA A 26 24.64 7.85 -20.75
C ALA A 26 25.80 8.12 -19.76
N GLY A 27 26.83 7.27 -19.83
CA GLY A 27 27.99 7.33 -18.91
C GLY A 27 27.84 6.52 -17.62
N GLY A 28 26.74 5.81 -17.38
CA GLY A 28 26.57 4.88 -16.25
C GLY A 28 26.31 5.56 -14.88
N ASP A 29 26.52 6.87 -14.78
CA ASP A 29 26.40 7.61 -13.52
C ASP A 29 24.97 7.99 -13.12
N ALA A 30 23.98 7.65 -13.94
CA ALA A 30 22.58 7.91 -13.62
C ALA A 30 21.70 6.69 -13.90
N LEU A 31 20.56 6.64 -13.23
CA LEU A 31 19.44 5.78 -13.61
C LEU A 31 18.29 6.65 -14.12
N LEU A 32 17.63 6.17 -15.16
CA LEU A 32 16.43 6.76 -15.72
C LEU A 32 15.28 5.77 -15.56
N LEU A 33 14.27 6.14 -14.79
CA LEU A 33 13.04 5.36 -14.63
C LEU A 33 11.97 6.00 -15.51
N THR A 34 11.51 5.28 -16.52
CA THR A 34 10.47 5.77 -17.44
C THR A 34 9.15 5.09 -17.10
N SER A 35 8.08 5.88 -16.94
CA SER A 35 6.72 5.41 -16.64
C SER A 35 5.68 6.17 -17.47
N ARG A 36 4.39 5.84 -17.29
CA ARG A 36 3.29 6.62 -17.90
C ARG A 36 3.22 8.09 -17.46
N TRP A 37 3.85 8.47 -16.36
CA TRP A 37 3.86 9.86 -15.86
C TRP A 37 5.12 10.64 -16.28
N GLY A 38 6.00 10.04 -17.07
CA GLY A 38 7.25 10.65 -17.52
C GLY A 38 8.47 9.95 -16.95
N GLN A 39 9.55 10.72 -16.78
CA GLN A 39 10.87 10.21 -16.45
C GLN A 39 11.36 10.72 -15.10
N ASP A 40 11.73 9.79 -14.22
CA ASP A 40 12.41 10.06 -12.96
C ASP A 40 13.91 9.79 -13.15
N ARG A 41 14.73 10.81 -12.90
CA ARG A 41 16.19 10.71 -13.01
C ARG A 41 16.81 10.62 -11.62
N LEU A 42 17.63 9.59 -11.41
CA LEU A 42 18.48 9.47 -10.23
C LEU A 42 19.93 9.71 -10.65
N ASP A 43 20.51 10.81 -10.16
CA ASP A 43 21.93 11.08 -10.35
C ASP A 43 22.77 10.38 -9.28
N ARG A 44 23.81 9.66 -9.73
CA ARG A 44 24.77 8.90 -8.92
C ARG A 44 24.11 8.06 -7.81
N PRO A 45 23.10 7.21 -8.14
CA PRO A 45 22.48 6.35 -7.12
C PRO A 45 23.51 5.38 -6.58
N SER A 46 23.44 5.13 -5.26
CA SER A 46 24.33 4.17 -4.60
C SER A 46 24.16 2.78 -5.21
N PRO A 47 25.18 1.91 -5.13
CA PRO A 47 25.07 0.53 -5.62
C PRO A 47 23.88 -0.23 -5.02
N ALA A 48 23.54 0.04 -3.75
CA ALA A 48 22.39 -0.56 -3.08
C ALA A 48 21.05 -0.12 -3.69
N VAL A 49 20.89 1.17 -4.04
CA VAL A 49 19.69 1.66 -4.75
C VAL A 49 19.58 1.00 -6.13
N ARG A 50 20.70 0.89 -6.87
CA ARG A 50 20.72 0.26 -8.20
C ARG A 50 20.27 -1.19 -8.13
N GLU A 51 20.84 -1.97 -7.21
CA GLU A 51 20.48 -3.39 -7.07
C GLU A 51 19.04 -3.57 -6.57
N ALA A 52 18.57 -2.72 -5.64
CA ALA A 52 17.18 -2.77 -5.21
C ALA A 52 16.22 -2.52 -6.38
N LEU A 53 16.43 -1.46 -7.17
CA LEU A 53 15.60 -1.15 -8.33
C LEU A 53 15.65 -2.25 -9.39
N ARG A 54 16.84 -2.80 -9.69
CA ARG A 54 16.99 -3.92 -10.62
C ARG A 54 16.17 -5.13 -10.18
N ARG A 55 16.18 -5.49 -8.89
CA ARG A 55 15.39 -6.62 -8.40
C ARG A 55 13.90 -6.31 -8.38
N MET A 56 13.51 -5.07 -8.07
CA MET A 56 12.12 -4.63 -8.08
C MET A 56 11.51 -4.61 -9.49
N GLU A 57 12.33 -4.37 -10.52
CA GLU A 57 11.95 -4.52 -11.94
C GLU A 57 11.68 -5.99 -12.30
N LEU A 58 12.45 -6.92 -11.74
CA LEU A 58 12.26 -8.37 -11.94
C LEU A 58 11.08 -8.94 -11.14
N GLY A 59 10.63 -8.24 -10.10
CA GLY A 59 9.45 -8.63 -9.33
C GLY A 59 9.47 -8.19 -7.86
N PRO A 60 8.50 -8.68 -7.06
CA PRO A 60 8.37 -8.30 -5.66
C PRO A 60 9.56 -8.76 -4.80
N VAL A 61 10.15 -7.83 -4.06
CA VAL A 61 11.26 -8.10 -3.13
C VAL A 61 10.96 -7.67 -1.71
N LEU A 62 11.47 -8.44 -0.74
CA LEU A 62 11.62 -7.99 0.63
C LEU A 62 12.70 -6.92 0.68
N LEU A 63 12.35 -5.68 1.02
CA LEU A 63 13.32 -4.59 0.97
C LEU A 63 14.51 -4.80 1.93
N GLY A 64 14.27 -5.44 3.08
CA GLY A 64 15.33 -5.86 4.00
C GLY A 64 16.36 -6.82 3.39
N ASN A 65 15.97 -7.57 2.34
CA ASN A 65 16.83 -8.50 1.59
C ASN A 65 17.34 -7.89 0.26
N ALA A 66 16.66 -6.87 -0.27
CA ALA A 66 17.10 -6.14 -1.46
C ALA A 66 18.20 -5.13 -1.11
N VAL A 67 18.10 -4.51 0.08
CA VAL A 67 19.11 -3.63 0.66
C VAL A 67 19.94 -4.44 1.66
N SER A 68 20.62 -5.47 1.18
CA SER A 68 21.59 -6.22 1.98
C SER A 68 22.76 -5.29 2.33
N GLY A 69 22.79 -4.80 3.56
CA GLY A 69 23.80 -3.84 4.04
C GLY A 69 23.62 -3.50 5.52
N THR A 70 24.55 -2.73 6.07
CA THR A 70 24.46 -2.16 7.42
C THR A 70 23.21 -1.29 7.57
N GLU A 71 22.78 -1.04 8.80
CA GLU A 71 21.62 -0.17 9.09
C GLU A 71 21.76 1.23 8.47
N GLU A 72 22.98 1.75 8.39
CA GLU A 72 23.34 2.99 7.68
C GLU A 72 23.00 2.95 6.18
N LEU A 73 23.31 1.84 5.49
CA LEU A 73 22.97 1.67 4.08
C LEU A 73 21.46 1.67 3.85
N ARG A 74 20.68 1.13 4.80
CA ARG A 74 19.22 1.20 4.77
C ARG A 74 18.71 2.63 4.96
N LEU A 75 19.27 3.37 5.93
CA LEU A 75 18.93 4.78 6.17
C LEU A 75 19.22 5.69 4.97
N LEU A 76 20.24 5.37 4.17
CA LEU A 76 20.57 6.12 2.96
C LEU A 76 19.74 5.70 1.73
N THR A 77 19.32 4.43 1.68
CA THR A 77 18.58 3.87 0.53
C THR A 77 17.07 4.16 0.61
N LEU A 78 16.48 4.05 1.80
CA LEU A 78 15.04 4.23 2.03
C LEU A 78 14.50 5.60 1.58
N PRO A 79 15.15 6.74 1.86
CA PRO A 79 14.66 8.03 1.40
C PRO A 79 14.57 8.11 -0.12
N THR A 80 15.56 7.55 -0.83
CA THR A 80 15.56 7.52 -2.29
C THR A 80 14.41 6.70 -2.84
N LEU A 81 14.17 5.50 -2.29
CA LEU A 81 13.05 4.66 -2.71
C LEU A 81 11.68 5.24 -2.32
N THR A 82 11.62 5.98 -1.21
CA THR A 82 10.39 6.68 -0.77
C THR A 82 10.00 7.78 -1.75
N ARG A 83 10.98 8.51 -2.32
CA ARG A 83 10.73 9.50 -3.39
C ARG A 83 10.19 8.88 -4.68
N LEU A 84 10.42 7.59 -4.89
CA LEU A 84 9.91 6.83 -6.04
C LEU A 84 8.64 6.06 -5.69
N SER A 85 7.98 6.37 -4.56
CA SER A 85 6.80 5.61 -4.09
C SER A 85 5.68 5.56 -5.12
N HIS A 86 5.54 6.60 -5.95
CA HIS A 86 4.59 6.62 -7.07
C HIS A 86 4.90 5.58 -8.14
N LEU A 87 6.13 5.07 -8.25
CA LEU A 87 6.49 4.01 -9.19
C LEU A 87 6.40 2.61 -8.59
N VAL A 88 6.14 2.49 -7.28
CA VAL A 88 6.29 1.24 -6.52
C VAL A 88 4.94 0.64 -6.17
N VAL A 89 4.75 -0.63 -6.56
CA VAL A 89 3.63 -1.45 -6.06
C VAL A 89 4.02 -2.03 -4.70
N ARG A 90 3.16 -1.81 -3.71
CA ARG A 90 3.36 -2.30 -2.33
C ARG A 90 2.48 -3.51 -2.09
N THR A 91 3.09 -4.64 -1.81
CA THR A 91 2.37 -5.91 -1.63
C THR A 91 2.53 -6.41 -0.20
N LEU A 92 1.43 -6.88 0.38
CA LEU A 92 1.40 -7.57 1.67
C LEU A 92 1.11 -9.04 1.41
N GLY A 93 1.85 -9.93 2.07
CA GLY A 93 1.59 -11.36 2.05
C GLY A 93 1.75 -11.97 3.44
N VAL A 94 1.43 -13.26 3.52
CA VAL A 94 1.81 -14.13 4.64
C VAL A 94 2.89 -15.08 4.13
N ASP A 95 3.85 -15.44 4.98
CA ASP A 95 4.85 -16.46 4.68
C ASP A 95 4.25 -17.88 4.70
N ASP A 96 3.24 -18.10 3.84
CA ASP A 96 2.49 -19.36 3.71
C ASP A 96 2.47 -19.90 2.26
N LEU A 97 3.20 -19.24 1.35
CA LEU A 97 3.32 -19.57 -0.08
C LEU A 97 2.00 -19.53 -0.86
N LYS A 98 0.90 -18.99 -0.30
CA LYS A 98 -0.39 -18.89 -1.00
C LYS A 98 -0.54 -17.61 -1.83
N GLY A 99 0.56 -16.88 -2.02
CA GLY A 99 0.57 -15.61 -2.73
C GLY A 99 0.13 -14.42 -1.86
N PRO A 100 0.00 -13.24 -2.47
CA PRO A 100 -0.24 -11.99 -1.77
C PRO A 100 -1.62 -11.95 -1.11
N LEU A 101 -1.73 -11.26 0.03
CA LEU A 101 -3.00 -10.87 0.62
C LEU A 101 -3.62 -9.72 -0.17
N LEU A 102 -2.84 -8.66 -0.39
CA LEU A 102 -3.24 -7.48 -1.14
C LEU A 102 -2.04 -6.80 -1.80
N SER A 103 -2.31 -6.01 -2.82
CA SER A 103 -1.34 -5.13 -3.48
C SER A 103 -1.92 -3.73 -3.63
N VAL A 104 -1.11 -2.71 -3.39
CA VAL A 104 -1.44 -1.30 -3.52
C VAL A 104 -0.70 -0.76 -4.74
N PHE A 105 -1.47 -0.29 -5.71
CA PHE A 105 -0.99 0.27 -6.96
C PHE A 105 -1.10 1.80 -6.91
N PRO A 106 -0.02 2.53 -7.18
CA PRO A 106 -0.08 3.99 -7.33
C PRO A 106 -0.84 4.37 -8.62
N LEU A 107 -1.71 5.37 -8.52
CA LEU A 107 -2.51 5.92 -9.63
C LEU A 107 -2.10 7.33 -10.03
N SER A 108 -1.24 7.98 -9.24
CA SER A 108 -0.82 9.37 -9.44
C SER A 108 0.67 9.54 -9.12
N PRO A 109 1.37 10.51 -9.74
CA PRO A 109 2.73 10.89 -9.33
C PRO A 109 2.79 11.45 -7.90
N ALA A 110 1.66 11.90 -7.35
CA ALA A 110 1.54 12.37 -5.97
C ALA A 110 0.95 11.30 -5.04
N ALA A 111 1.42 10.05 -5.13
CA ALA A 111 0.92 8.92 -4.35
C ALA A 111 1.90 8.51 -3.23
N PRO A 112 1.97 9.25 -2.11
CA PRO A 112 2.82 8.85 -0.99
C PRO A 112 2.23 7.62 -0.31
N PHE A 113 3.07 6.61 -0.05
CA PHE A 113 2.66 5.43 0.70
C PHE A 113 3.51 5.26 1.96
N VAL A 114 2.92 5.60 3.11
CA VAL A 114 3.59 5.52 4.42
C VAL A 114 2.77 4.65 5.35
N LEU A 115 3.35 3.51 5.76
CA LEU A 115 2.75 2.66 6.78
C LEU A 115 2.92 3.33 8.15
N ILE A 116 1.81 3.80 8.71
CA ILE A 116 1.74 4.34 10.06
C ILE A 116 1.00 3.33 10.93
N ARG A 117 1.57 2.98 12.10
CA ARG A 117 0.84 2.20 13.09
C ARG A 117 -0.35 3.02 13.60
N GLN A 118 -1.56 2.54 13.34
CA GLN A 118 -2.78 3.17 13.82
C GLN A 118 -2.89 2.98 15.35
N PRO A 119 -3.28 4.01 16.12
CA PRO A 119 -3.63 3.83 17.53
C PRO A 119 -4.83 2.86 17.63
N GLY A 120 -4.69 1.80 18.43
CA GLY A 120 -5.66 0.69 18.46
C GLY A 120 -7.08 1.06 18.91
N GLU A 121 -7.25 2.22 19.55
CA GLU A 121 -8.52 2.71 20.08
C GLU A 121 -9.32 3.57 19.08
N ARG A 122 -8.68 4.08 18.02
CA ARG A 122 -9.35 4.96 17.05
C ARG A 122 -10.34 4.15 16.21
N ARG A 123 -11.59 4.60 16.16
CA ARG A 123 -12.60 4.03 15.26
C ARG A 123 -12.37 4.53 13.85
N VAL A 124 -12.36 3.61 12.91
CA VAL A 124 -12.13 3.89 11.50
C VAL A 124 -13.11 3.10 10.63
N ARG A 125 -13.27 3.53 9.38
CA ARG A 125 -14.16 2.93 8.39
C ARG A 125 -13.65 3.18 6.97
N LEU A 126 -14.18 2.44 6.00
CA LEU A 126 -14.11 2.84 4.60
C LEU A 126 -14.95 4.12 4.40
N PRO A 127 -14.39 5.18 3.79
CA PRO A 127 -15.19 6.30 3.29
C PRO A 127 -16.29 5.83 2.33
N ARG A 128 -17.40 6.59 2.25
CA ARG A 128 -18.57 6.22 1.44
C ARG A 128 -18.30 6.20 -0.07
N HIS A 129 -17.30 6.93 -0.51
CA HIS A 129 -16.89 7.02 -1.91
C HIS A 129 -15.86 5.95 -2.30
N VAL A 130 -15.48 5.07 -1.38
CA VAL A 130 -14.70 3.87 -1.73
C VAL A 130 -15.63 2.85 -2.35
N ALA A 131 -15.35 2.47 -3.59
CA ALA A 131 -16.03 1.40 -4.30
C ALA A 131 -15.25 0.09 -4.14
N LEU A 132 -15.96 -1.00 -3.85
CA LEU A 132 -15.46 -2.37 -3.93
C LEU A 132 -16.04 -3.02 -5.19
N THR A 133 -15.17 -3.37 -6.14
CA THR A 133 -15.55 -4.04 -7.39
C THR A 133 -14.98 -5.44 -7.44
N VAL A 134 -15.78 -6.41 -7.87
CA VAL A 134 -15.31 -7.78 -8.14
C VAL A 134 -15.13 -7.91 -9.66
N PRO A 135 -13.90 -8.14 -10.15
CA PRO A 135 -13.66 -8.31 -11.58
C PRO A 135 -14.42 -9.51 -12.14
N GLU A 136 -14.82 -9.46 -13.41
CA GLU A 136 -15.49 -10.58 -14.10
C GLU A 136 -14.63 -11.85 -14.16
N SER A 137 -13.30 -11.70 -14.07
CA SER A 137 -12.36 -12.82 -13.96
C SER A 137 -12.50 -13.62 -12.65
N GLY A 138 -13.29 -13.12 -11.68
CA GLY A 138 -13.58 -13.80 -10.41
C GLY A 138 -12.41 -13.88 -9.44
N THR A 139 -11.26 -13.30 -9.77
CA THR A 139 -10.07 -13.32 -8.91
C THR A 139 -9.96 -12.02 -8.13
N GLY A 140 -10.17 -12.11 -6.81
CA GLY A 140 -9.98 -11.00 -5.87
C GLY A 140 -11.06 -9.91 -5.96
N CYS A 141 -10.81 -8.81 -5.24
CA CYS A 141 -11.63 -7.60 -5.26
C CYS A 141 -10.74 -6.37 -5.41
N VAL A 142 -11.29 -5.29 -5.95
CA VAL A 142 -10.57 -4.03 -6.14
C VAL A 142 -11.26 -2.95 -5.31
N LEU A 143 -10.49 -2.23 -4.50
CA LEU A 143 -10.89 -1.00 -3.82
C LEU A 143 -10.34 0.21 -4.56
N GLU A 144 -11.23 1.11 -4.94
CA GLU A 144 -10.92 2.38 -5.59
C GLU A 144 -11.72 3.51 -4.95
N SER A 145 -11.20 4.72 -5.03
CA SER A 145 -11.86 5.93 -4.56
C SER A 145 -11.40 7.08 -5.43
N VAL A 146 -12.33 7.98 -5.76
CA VAL A 146 -12.03 9.21 -6.52
C VAL A 146 -11.03 10.10 -5.79
N ASP A 147 -11.03 10.07 -4.46
CA ASP A 147 -10.15 10.87 -3.60
C ASP A 147 -8.85 10.15 -3.22
N SER A 148 -8.65 8.92 -3.71
CA SER A 148 -7.44 8.13 -3.43
C SER A 148 -6.46 8.20 -4.59
N THR A 149 -5.18 8.39 -4.27
CA THR A 149 -4.08 8.28 -5.24
C THR A 149 -3.62 6.83 -5.46
N HIS A 150 -4.33 5.86 -4.88
CA HIS A 150 -4.03 4.44 -4.95
C HIS A 150 -5.25 3.61 -5.31
N ARG A 151 -5.00 2.47 -5.94
CA ARG A 151 -5.91 1.34 -6.09
C ARG A 151 -5.41 0.19 -5.24
N VAL A 152 -6.30 -0.48 -4.51
CA VAL A 152 -5.94 -1.69 -3.75
C VAL A 152 -6.58 -2.91 -4.37
N VAL A 153 -5.78 -3.92 -4.70
CA VAL A 153 -6.28 -5.23 -5.13
C VAL A 153 -6.17 -6.18 -3.94
N LEU A 154 -7.31 -6.71 -3.51
CA LEU A 154 -7.45 -7.73 -2.48
C LEU A 154 -7.41 -9.10 -3.17
N HIS A 155 -6.27 -9.77 -3.12
CA HIS A 155 -6.05 -11.03 -3.84
C HIS A 155 -6.65 -12.23 -3.11
N ARG A 156 -6.80 -12.13 -1.78
CA ARG A 156 -7.23 -13.22 -0.92
C ARG A 156 -8.41 -12.84 -0.02
N PRO A 157 -9.27 -13.81 0.36
CA PRO A 157 -10.43 -13.57 1.22
C PRO A 157 -10.07 -12.91 2.56
N GLU A 158 -8.91 -13.23 3.14
CA GLU A 158 -8.45 -12.65 4.40
C GLU A 158 -8.38 -11.11 4.33
N ALA A 159 -7.88 -10.55 3.23
CA ALA A 159 -7.86 -9.11 3.01
C ALA A 159 -9.26 -8.53 2.77
N ALA A 160 -10.12 -9.26 2.06
CA ALA A 160 -11.51 -8.88 1.81
C ALA A 160 -12.34 -8.84 3.11
N TRP A 161 -12.14 -9.77 4.04
CA TRP A 161 -12.84 -9.79 5.32
C TRP A 161 -12.53 -8.54 6.16
N VAL A 162 -11.26 -8.13 6.22
CA VAL A 162 -10.87 -6.89 6.90
C VAL A 162 -11.50 -5.67 6.22
N ALA A 163 -11.47 -5.61 4.89
CA ALA A 163 -12.11 -4.52 4.14
C ALA A 163 -13.63 -4.45 4.39
N MET A 164 -14.32 -5.60 4.46
CA MET A 164 -15.76 -5.64 4.75
C MET A 164 -16.09 -5.23 6.18
N MET A 165 -15.26 -5.56 7.17
CA MET A 165 -15.43 -5.08 8.54
C MET A 165 -15.42 -3.55 8.64
N LEU A 166 -14.62 -2.91 7.79
CA LEU A 166 -14.53 -1.46 7.68
C LEU A 166 -15.74 -0.80 7.00
N ALA A 167 -16.71 -1.57 6.49
CA ALA A 167 -17.98 -1.01 6.01
C ALA A 167 -18.75 -0.30 7.14
N TRP A 168 -18.47 -0.66 8.40
CA TRP A 168 -18.96 0.04 9.59
C TRP A 168 -17.80 0.56 10.44
N PRO A 169 -18.01 1.63 11.22
CA PRO A 169 -17.04 2.12 12.21
C PRO A 169 -16.56 1.03 13.18
N THR A 170 -15.31 0.62 13.06
CA THR A 170 -14.69 -0.43 13.88
C THR A 170 -13.33 0.01 14.42
N THR A 171 -12.85 -0.64 15.48
CA THR A 171 -11.47 -0.49 15.97
C THR A 171 -10.62 -1.66 15.50
N LEU A 172 -9.30 -1.48 15.48
CA LEU A 172 -8.37 -2.55 15.19
C LEU A 172 -8.53 -3.72 16.17
N ALA A 173 -8.67 -3.44 17.46
CA ALA A 173 -8.87 -4.47 18.48
C ALA A 173 -10.18 -5.27 18.26
N ALA A 174 -11.28 -4.58 17.90
CA ALA A 174 -12.55 -5.25 17.63
C ALA A 174 -12.47 -6.11 16.36
N ALA A 175 -11.81 -5.63 15.30
CA ALA A 175 -11.61 -6.41 14.08
C ALA A 175 -10.75 -7.65 14.33
N SER A 176 -9.62 -7.52 15.04
CA SER A 176 -8.75 -8.64 15.39
C SER A 176 -9.44 -9.69 16.26
N ALA A 177 -10.41 -9.30 17.09
CA ALA A 177 -11.19 -10.23 17.91
C ALA A 177 -12.31 -10.94 17.12
N ALA A 178 -12.86 -10.28 16.09
CA ALA A 178 -14.00 -10.79 15.32
C ALA A 178 -13.60 -11.70 14.15
N LEU A 179 -12.40 -11.51 13.61
CA LEU A 179 -11.93 -12.23 12.42
C LEU A 179 -11.12 -13.48 12.80
N PRO A 180 -11.25 -14.59 12.05
CA PRO A 180 -10.45 -15.79 12.25
C PRO A 180 -9.03 -15.63 11.67
N LEU A 181 -8.39 -14.50 11.96
CA LEU A 181 -7.07 -14.12 11.45
C LEU A 181 -6.10 -13.89 12.61
N PRO A 182 -4.80 -14.18 12.44
CA PRO A 182 -3.78 -13.72 13.37
C PRO A 182 -3.86 -12.19 13.56
N PRO A 183 -3.70 -11.67 14.79
CA PRO A 183 -3.80 -10.23 15.04
C PRO A 183 -2.86 -9.39 14.17
N ASN A 184 -1.61 -9.85 14.00
CA ASN A 184 -0.61 -9.16 13.18
C ASN A 184 -1.02 -9.06 11.70
N VAL A 185 -1.67 -10.09 11.15
CA VAL A 185 -2.20 -10.07 9.77
C VAL A 185 -3.30 -9.03 9.63
N THR A 186 -4.21 -8.96 10.62
CA THR A 186 -5.28 -7.95 10.64
C THR A 186 -4.69 -6.54 10.74
N GLU A 187 -3.71 -6.33 11.63
CA GLU A 187 -2.99 -5.07 11.81
C GLU A 187 -2.32 -4.59 10.52
N ASP A 188 -1.60 -5.47 9.82
CA ASP A 188 -0.91 -5.11 8.59
C ASP A 188 -1.88 -4.82 7.44
N ILE A 189 -2.99 -5.56 7.32
CA ILE A 189 -4.02 -5.25 6.32
C ILE A 189 -4.62 -3.87 6.61
N PHE A 190 -4.96 -3.57 7.86
CA PHE A 190 -5.42 -2.23 8.27
C PHE A 190 -4.39 -1.15 7.93
N GLY A 191 -3.11 -1.39 8.21
CA GLY A 191 -2.02 -0.48 7.92
C GLY A 191 -1.91 -0.16 6.44
N TYR A 192 -2.02 -1.18 5.56
CA TYR A 192 -1.98 -0.99 4.11
C TYR A 192 -3.19 -0.23 3.58
N LEU A 193 -4.40 -0.58 4.04
CA LEU A 193 -5.60 0.14 3.62
C LEU A 193 -5.57 1.61 4.08
N SER A 194 -5.06 1.87 5.28
CA SER A 194 -4.87 3.23 5.79
C SER A 194 -3.83 4.01 5.01
N ALA A 195 -2.67 3.41 4.74
CA ALA A 195 -1.58 4.04 3.97
C ALA A 195 -1.97 4.30 2.51
N ALA A 196 -2.90 3.51 1.96
CA ALA A 196 -3.47 3.71 0.63
C ALA A 196 -4.55 4.81 0.60
N GLY A 197 -4.96 5.38 1.74
CA GLY A 197 -6.06 6.34 1.82
C GLY A 197 -7.45 5.72 1.72
N MET A 198 -7.57 4.40 1.93
CA MET A 198 -8.87 3.69 1.87
C MET A 198 -9.63 3.73 3.20
N VAL A 199 -8.99 4.19 4.27
CA VAL A 199 -9.55 4.18 5.63
C VAL A 199 -9.54 5.59 6.18
N ALA A 200 -10.68 6.02 6.72
CA ALA A 200 -10.83 7.31 7.37
C ALA A 200 -11.34 7.15 8.81
N PRO A 201 -11.10 8.16 9.67
CA PRO A 201 -11.67 8.21 11.01
C PRO A 201 -13.20 8.18 10.96
N ALA A 202 -13.82 7.45 11.88
CA ALA A 202 -15.28 7.38 11.94
C ALA A 202 -15.93 8.67 12.47
N ASP A 203 -15.19 9.44 13.29
CA ASP A 203 -15.68 10.61 14.03
C ASP A 203 -15.38 11.94 13.32
N GLU A 204 -14.71 11.92 12.17
CA GLU A 204 -14.61 13.12 11.32
C GLU A 204 -15.95 13.31 10.58
N PRO A 205 -16.50 14.54 10.54
CA PRO A 205 -17.66 14.83 9.71
C PRO A 205 -17.33 14.41 8.27
N ALA A 206 -18.17 13.56 7.68
CA ALA A 206 -18.18 13.46 6.22
C ALA A 206 -18.38 14.89 5.69
N ASP A 207 -17.53 15.35 4.78
CA ASP A 207 -17.53 16.72 4.26
C ASP A 207 -18.94 17.34 4.18
N GLY A 208 -19.06 18.53 4.74
CA GLY A 208 -20.31 19.28 4.83
C GLY A 208 -20.96 19.55 3.47
N PRO A 209 -22.27 19.83 3.45
CA PRO A 209 -23.03 19.94 2.22
C PRO A 209 -22.71 21.25 1.49
N ALA A 210 -22.38 21.18 0.20
CA ALA A 210 -22.39 22.34 -0.68
C ALA A 210 -23.78 22.51 -1.32
N ASP A 211 -24.51 23.50 -0.80
CA ASP A 211 -25.51 24.36 -1.43
C ASP A 211 -26.82 23.77 -2.01
N GLY A 212 -27.88 23.88 -1.20
CA GLY A 212 -29.24 24.09 -1.71
C GLY A 212 -29.45 25.55 -2.11
N PRO A 213 -30.25 25.85 -3.16
CA PRO A 213 -30.35 27.20 -3.69
C PRO A 213 -31.06 28.12 -2.70
N ALA A 214 -30.42 29.25 -2.39
CA ALA A 214 -31.02 30.35 -1.64
C ALA A 214 -32.25 30.89 -2.38
N ALA A 215 -33.44 30.59 -1.85
CA ALA A 215 -34.68 31.23 -2.27
C ALA A 215 -34.59 32.73 -1.96
N ARG A 216 -34.51 33.55 -3.02
CA ARG A 216 -34.76 34.99 -2.92
C ARG A 216 -36.27 35.18 -2.79
N SER A 217 -36.72 35.67 -1.64
CA SER A 217 -38.07 36.23 -1.49
C SER A 217 -38.05 37.70 -1.91
N ALA A 218 -39.10 38.07 -2.63
CA ALA A 218 -39.43 39.42 -3.11
C ALA A 218 -39.84 40.36 -1.97
#